data_AF-A0A0G0GJY1-F1
#
_entry.id   AF-A0A0G0GJY1-F1
#
_cell.length_a   1.000
_cell.length_b   1.000
_cell.length_c   1.000
_cell.angle_alpha   90.00
_cell.angle_beta   90.00
_cell.angle_gamma   90.00
#
_symmetry.space_group_name_H-M   'P 1'
#
loop_
_entity.id
_entity.type
_entity.pdbx_description
1 polymer ?
#
loop_
_entity_poly.entity_id
_entity_poly.type
_entity_poly.pdbx_seq_one_letter_code
_entity_poly.pdbx_strand_id
1 'polypeptide(L)'
;MPTKKNLFYLQTLLLFSGVVFSWGNVLKEFKIYFAAGGQILQTAGCPVTNPIITPCFWGATAFLIALIWSSYIIQAKSTGQISNEIRLKWFLVASTIFGWGNVALEFYKYYASKMQPIVSCTGVIKSPIYAPCFTGSIIFLASLIFTSIIIKKLK
;
A
#
# COMPACT_ATOMS: atom_id res chain seq x y z
N MET A 1 -24.59 -15.98 -3.93
CA MET A 1 -23.16 -15.99 -4.33
C MET A 1 -22.87 -14.71 -5.13
N PRO A 2 -21.76 -14.01 -4.91
CA PRO A 2 -21.41 -12.84 -5.71
C PRO A 2 -21.14 -13.26 -7.18
N THR A 3 -21.72 -12.52 -8.12
CA THR A 3 -21.48 -12.70 -9.56
C THR A 3 -20.03 -12.35 -9.92
N LYS A 4 -19.52 -12.83 -11.07
CA LYS A 4 -18.14 -12.56 -11.50
C LYS A 4 -17.81 -11.06 -11.52
N LYS A 5 -18.75 -10.22 -12.00
CA LYS A 5 -18.61 -8.76 -12.01
C LYS A 5 -18.51 -8.15 -10.62
N ASN A 6 -19.30 -8.62 -9.65
CA ASN A 6 -19.29 -8.10 -8.28
C ASN A 6 -17.93 -8.31 -7.59
N LEU A 7 -17.19 -9.38 -7.93
CA LEU A 7 -15.87 -9.64 -7.36
C LEU A 7 -14.82 -8.63 -7.83
N PHE A 8 -14.82 -8.26 -9.11
CA PHE A 8 -13.91 -7.24 -9.64
C PHE A 8 -14.21 -5.85 -9.04
N TYR A 9 -15.49 -5.52 -8.87
CA TYR A 9 -15.87 -4.27 -8.20
C TYR A 9 -15.43 -4.25 -6.74
N LEU A 10 -15.59 -5.37 -6.01
CA LEU A 10 -15.11 -5.47 -4.63
C LEU A 10 -13.58 -5.32 -4.53
N GLN A 11 -12.82 -5.95 -5.43
CA GLN A 11 -11.36 -5.80 -5.50
C GLN A 11 -10.96 -4.35 -5.81
N THR A 12 -11.64 -3.70 -6.74
CA THR A 12 -11.39 -2.29 -7.09
C THR A 12 -11.71 -1.37 -5.91
N LEU A 13 -12.82 -1.60 -5.22
CA LEU A 13 -13.21 -0.82 -4.03
C LEU A 13 -12.22 -1.00 -2.88
N LEU A 14 -11.71 -2.21 -2.68
CA LEU A 14 -10.68 -2.51 -1.69
C LEU A 14 -9.34 -1.82 -2.04
N LEU A 15 -8.93 -1.83 -3.30
CA LEU A 15 -7.74 -1.11 -3.75
C LEU A 15 -7.93 0.41 -3.63
N PHE A 16 -9.13 0.91 -3.92
CA PHE A 16 -9.47 2.32 -3.79
C PHE A 16 -9.38 2.80 -2.34
N SER A 17 -9.90 2.02 -1.38
CA SER A 17 -9.73 2.36 0.05
C SER A 17 -8.26 2.35 0.47
N GLY A 18 -7.46 1.43 -0.08
CA GLY A 18 -5.99 1.43 0.08
C GLY A 18 -5.33 2.70 -0.47
N VAL A 19 -5.73 3.16 -1.66
CA VAL A 19 -5.24 4.43 -2.26
C VAL A 19 -5.60 5.61 -1.36
N VAL A 20 -6.87 5.76 -0.98
CA VAL A 20 -7.32 6.89 -0.14
C VAL A 20 -6.58 6.91 1.20
N PHE A 21 -6.44 5.75 1.84
CA PHE A 21 -5.73 5.63 3.11
C PHE A 21 -4.24 5.97 2.99
N SER A 22 -3.55 5.37 2.02
CA SER A 22 -2.10 5.54 1.84
C SER A 22 -1.74 6.97 1.40
N TRP A 23 -2.44 7.51 0.40
CA TRP A 23 -2.22 8.90 -0.03
C TRP A 23 -2.64 9.91 1.03
N GLY A 24 -3.65 9.62 1.85
CA GLY A 24 -3.99 10.45 3.00
C GLY A 24 -2.84 10.61 3.99
N ASN A 25 -2.07 9.53 4.24
CA ASN A 25 -0.89 9.59 5.10
C ASN A 25 0.31 10.28 4.42
N VAL A 26 0.56 9.98 3.15
CA VAL A 26 1.61 10.65 2.34
C VAL A 26 1.37 12.17 2.30
N LEU A 27 0.14 12.62 2.11
CA LEU A 27 -0.20 14.05 2.10
C LEU A 27 0.04 14.71 3.46
N LYS A 28 -0.17 14.01 4.58
CA LYS A 28 0.18 14.52 5.91
C LYS A 28 1.69 14.67 6.06
N GLU A 29 2.46 13.69 5.62
CA GLU A 29 3.93 13.74 5.63
C GLU A 29 4.45 14.91 4.78
N PHE A 30 3.91 15.11 3.57
CA PHE A 30 4.24 16.27 2.74
C PHE A 30 3.91 17.59 3.44
N LYS A 31 2.75 17.71 4.10
CA LYS A 31 2.40 18.93 4.85
C LYS A 31 3.41 19.24 5.96
N ILE A 32 3.83 18.23 6.71
CA ILE A 32 4.85 18.39 7.77
C ILE A 32 6.20 18.78 7.17
N TYR A 33 6.59 18.13 6.08
CA TYR A 33 7.85 18.39 5.37
C TYR A 33 7.91 19.83 4.81
N PHE A 34 6.84 20.30 4.15
CA PHE A 34 6.76 21.69 3.66
C PHE A 34 6.68 22.71 4.81
N ALA A 35 5.99 22.40 5.89
CA ALA A 35 5.93 23.27 7.08
C ALA A 35 7.31 23.40 7.76
N ALA A 36 8.15 22.37 7.66
CA ALA A 36 9.54 22.40 8.13
C ALA A 36 10.51 23.10 7.17
N GLY A 37 10.01 23.74 6.10
CA GLY A 37 10.82 24.48 5.12
C GLY A 37 11.43 23.62 4.02
N GLY A 38 11.00 22.36 3.88
CA GLY A 38 11.49 21.47 2.83
C GLY A 38 11.00 21.84 1.44
N GLN A 39 11.81 21.57 0.42
CA GLN A 39 11.45 21.73 -1.01
C GLN A 39 11.35 20.36 -1.69
N ILE A 40 10.51 20.24 -2.73
CA ILE A 40 10.21 18.95 -3.41
C ILE A 40 11.49 18.19 -3.82
N LEU A 41 12.48 18.92 -4.35
CA LEU A 41 13.74 18.38 -4.86
C LEU A 41 14.85 18.31 -3.81
N GLN A 42 14.61 18.77 -2.58
CA GLN A 42 15.62 18.80 -1.53
C GLN A 42 15.60 17.47 -0.77
N THR A 43 16.58 16.63 -1.05
CA THR A 43 16.69 15.30 -0.44
C THR A 43 17.60 15.28 0.81
N ALA A 44 18.32 16.37 1.08
CA ALA A 44 19.25 16.50 2.21
C ALA A 44 19.19 17.90 2.85
N GLY A 45 19.43 17.98 4.16
CA GLY A 45 19.55 19.23 4.91
C GLY A 45 18.28 19.72 5.63
N CYS A 46 17.18 18.97 5.59
CA CYS A 46 15.99 19.25 6.40
C CYS A 46 15.92 18.33 7.63
N PRO A 47 15.36 18.79 8.76
CA PRO A 47 15.15 17.97 9.97
C PRO A 47 14.13 16.84 9.74
N VAL A 48 13.35 16.90 8.65
CA VAL A 48 12.35 15.91 8.25
C VAL A 48 12.78 15.30 6.91
N THR A 49 12.77 13.97 6.82
CA THR A 49 13.10 13.22 5.61
C THR A 49 12.10 13.51 4.49
N ASN A 50 12.57 13.63 3.25
CA ASN A 50 11.71 13.84 2.08
C ASN A 50 10.74 12.65 1.91
N PRO A 51 9.40 12.87 1.86
CA PRO A 51 8.42 11.79 1.73
C PRO A 51 8.61 10.89 0.51
N ILE A 52 9.22 11.39 -0.58
CA ILE A 52 9.41 10.64 -1.84
C ILE A 52 10.35 9.43 -1.66
N ILE A 53 11.32 9.53 -0.74
CA ILE A 53 12.25 8.43 -0.45
C ILE A 53 11.74 7.48 0.64
N THR A 54 10.55 7.75 1.20
CA THR A 54 9.98 6.90 2.24
C THR A 54 9.29 5.67 1.63
N PRO A 55 9.30 4.52 2.34
CA PRO A 55 8.57 3.35 1.89
C PRO A 55 7.05 3.57 1.82
N CYS A 56 6.50 4.54 2.56
CA CYS A 56 5.08 4.90 2.50
C CYS A 56 4.66 5.46 1.14
N PHE A 57 5.49 6.32 0.53
CA PHE A 57 5.24 6.85 -0.81
C PHE A 57 5.24 5.74 -1.88
N TRP A 58 6.21 4.82 -1.81
CA TRP A 58 6.27 3.68 -2.72
C TRP A 58 5.11 2.70 -2.52
N GLY A 59 4.65 2.51 -1.27
CA GLY A 59 3.42 1.76 -1.00
C GLY A 59 2.17 2.42 -1.58
N ALA A 60 2.04 3.74 -1.44
CA ALA A 60 0.89 4.50 -1.95
C ALA A 60 0.83 4.51 -3.49
N THR A 61 1.98 4.63 -4.14
CA THR A 61 2.09 4.53 -5.61
C THR A 61 1.78 3.12 -6.09
N ALA A 62 2.22 2.07 -5.38
CA ALA A 62 1.85 0.70 -5.69
C ALA A 62 0.34 0.46 -5.60
N PHE A 63 -0.34 1.02 -4.59
CA PHE A 63 -1.82 0.96 -4.51
C PHE A 63 -2.48 1.64 -5.71
N LEU A 64 -1.98 2.80 -6.14
CA LEU A 64 -2.52 3.53 -7.28
C LEU A 64 -2.36 2.74 -8.58
N ILE A 65 -1.18 2.16 -8.81
CA ILE A 65 -0.92 1.30 -9.97
C ILE A 65 -1.86 0.09 -9.96
N ALA A 66 -2.00 -0.58 -8.82
CA ALA A 66 -2.92 -1.72 -8.67
C ALA A 66 -4.38 -1.32 -8.96
N LEU A 67 -4.83 -0.16 -8.49
CA LEU A 67 -6.19 0.34 -8.73
C LEU A 67 -6.44 0.62 -10.22
N ILE A 68 -5.51 1.30 -10.88
CA ILE A 68 -5.59 1.59 -12.33
C ILE A 68 -5.63 0.28 -13.11
N TRP A 69 -4.78 -0.67 -12.73
CA TRP A 69 -4.73 -1.98 -13.38
C TRP A 69 -6.02 -2.78 -13.18
N SER A 70 -6.55 -2.81 -11.96
CA SER A 70 -7.83 -3.47 -11.65
C SER A 70 -9.00 -2.84 -12.44
N SER A 71 -9.00 -1.51 -12.57
CA SER A 71 -9.99 -0.78 -13.38
C SER A 71 -9.88 -1.11 -14.87
N TYR A 72 -8.67 -1.29 -15.39
CA TYR A 72 -8.42 -1.73 -16.76
C TYR A 72 -8.91 -3.17 -17.00
N ILE A 73 -8.75 -4.07 -16.02
CA ILE A 73 -9.22 -5.45 -16.12
C ILE A 73 -10.75 -5.54 -16.23
N ILE A 74 -11.49 -4.65 -15.56
CA ILE A 74 -12.96 -4.58 -15.67
C ILE A 74 -13.41 -4.28 -17.10
N GLN A 75 -12.64 -3.47 -17.83
CA GLN A 75 -12.95 -3.07 -19.21
C GLN A 75 -12.43 -4.06 -20.26
N ALA A 76 -11.53 -4.98 -19.88
CA ALA A 76 -10.92 -5.95 -20.78
C ALA A 76 -11.89 -7.06 -21.22
N LYS A 77 -11.75 -7.53 -22.48
CA LYS A 77 -12.50 -8.69 -23.00
C LYS A 77 -12.10 -9.99 -22.27
N SER A 78 -13.03 -10.94 -22.18
CA SER A 78 -12.87 -12.20 -21.40
C SER A 78 -11.60 -12.98 -21.72
N THR A 79 -11.14 -12.98 -22.98
CA THR A 79 -9.97 -13.73 -23.44
C THR A 79 -8.66 -13.27 -22.79
N GLY A 80 -8.55 -12.00 -22.39
CA GLY A 80 -7.34 -11.44 -21.75
C GLY A 80 -7.44 -11.28 -20.23
N GLN A 81 -8.60 -11.54 -19.64
CA GLN A 81 -8.90 -11.19 -18.26
C GLN A 81 -8.07 -12.02 -17.25
N ILE A 82 -7.92 -13.32 -17.51
CA ILE A 82 -7.13 -14.23 -16.66
C ILE A 82 -5.65 -13.85 -16.65
N SER A 83 -5.08 -13.54 -17.82
CA SER A 83 -3.66 -13.19 -17.92
C SER A 83 -3.34 -11.91 -17.14
N ASN A 84 -4.20 -10.89 -17.24
CA ASN A 84 -4.04 -9.65 -16.50
C ASN A 84 -4.23 -9.85 -14.98
N GLU A 85 -5.19 -10.66 -14.54
CA GLU A 85 -5.35 -11.00 -13.13
C GLU A 85 -4.12 -11.73 -12.57
N ILE A 86 -3.50 -12.63 -13.35
CA ILE A 86 -2.25 -13.30 -12.94
C ILE A 86 -1.11 -12.29 -12.79
N ARG A 87 -0.98 -11.33 -13.71
CA ARG A 87 0.03 -10.25 -13.60
C ARG A 87 -0.23 -9.36 -12.40
N LEU A 88 -1.48 -8.96 -12.18
CA LEU A 88 -1.90 -8.19 -11.01
C LEU A 88 -1.62 -8.96 -9.71
N LYS A 89 -1.86 -10.28 -9.68
CA LYS A 89 -1.52 -11.13 -8.54
C LYS A 89 -0.03 -11.05 -8.21
N TRP A 90 0.85 -11.21 -9.20
CA TRP A 90 2.30 -11.13 -8.97
C TRP A 90 2.73 -9.76 -8.46
N PHE A 91 2.14 -8.69 -9.01
CA PHE A 91 2.36 -7.34 -8.51
C PHE A 91 1.91 -7.16 -7.04
N LEU A 92 0.75 -7.71 -6.69
CA LEU A 92 0.24 -7.69 -5.32
C LEU A 92 1.08 -8.55 -4.37
N VAL A 93 1.63 -9.69 -4.83
CA VAL A 93 2.59 -10.49 -4.04
C VAL A 93 3.82 -9.65 -3.71
N ALA A 94 4.44 -9.02 -4.71
CA ALA A 94 5.61 -8.18 -4.50
C ALA A 94 5.31 -7.02 -3.52
N SER A 95 4.16 -6.36 -3.70
CA SER A 95 3.71 -5.27 -2.82
C SER A 95 3.43 -5.74 -1.39
N THR A 96 2.87 -6.94 -1.23
CA THR A 96 2.61 -7.56 0.08
C THR A 96 3.92 -7.88 0.79
N ILE A 97 4.90 -8.48 0.10
CA ILE A 97 6.23 -8.77 0.67
C ILE A 97 6.90 -7.46 1.10
N PHE A 98 6.86 -6.43 0.25
CA PHE A 98 7.42 -5.12 0.57
C PHE A 98 6.76 -4.49 1.80
N GLY A 99 5.42 -4.50 1.87
CA GLY A 99 4.68 -3.98 3.01
C GLY A 99 5.03 -4.70 4.31
N TRP A 100 4.91 -6.03 4.30
CA TRP A 100 5.23 -6.85 5.49
C TRP A 100 6.70 -6.80 5.90
N GLY A 101 7.63 -6.61 4.96
CA GLY A 101 9.04 -6.37 5.26
C GLY A 101 9.25 -5.08 6.05
N ASN A 102 8.59 -3.99 5.66
CA ASN A 102 8.64 -2.72 6.41
C ASN A 102 7.97 -2.84 7.78
N VAL A 103 6.84 -3.54 7.87
CA VAL A 103 6.18 -3.84 9.16
C VAL A 103 7.11 -4.64 10.07
N ALA A 104 7.75 -5.69 9.57
CA ALA A 104 8.69 -6.50 10.35
C ALA A 104 9.86 -5.65 10.88
N LEU A 105 10.36 -4.70 10.09
CA LEU A 105 11.40 -3.76 10.50
C LEU A 105 10.92 -2.79 11.59
N GLU A 106 9.67 -2.32 11.53
CA GLU A 106 9.07 -1.53 12.61
C GLU A 106 8.89 -2.33 13.89
N PHE A 107 8.41 -3.57 13.80
CA PHE A 107 8.31 -4.47 14.96
C PHE A 107 9.69 -4.75 15.55
N TYR A 108 10.71 -5.02 14.72
CA TYR A 108 12.08 -5.20 15.18
C TYR A 108 12.59 -3.98 15.94
N LYS A 109 12.43 -2.77 15.39
CA LYS A 109 12.82 -1.52 16.07
C LYS A 109 12.07 -1.34 17.39
N TYR A 110 10.78 -1.64 17.42
CA TYR A 110 9.96 -1.52 18.63
C TYR A 110 10.44 -2.46 19.74
N TYR A 111 10.70 -3.73 19.44
CA TYR A 111 11.26 -4.67 20.41
C TYR A 111 12.68 -4.32 20.83
N ALA A 112 13.54 -3.90 19.89
CA ALA A 112 14.90 -3.44 20.18
C ALA A 112 14.92 -2.20 21.09
N SER A 113 13.92 -1.32 20.96
CA SER A 113 13.74 -0.14 21.81
C SER A 113 13.12 -0.44 23.18
N LYS A 114 13.01 -1.72 23.58
CA LYS A 114 12.35 -2.14 24.83
C LYS A 114 10.91 -1.64 24.95
N MET A 115 10.15 -1.71 23.84
CA MET A 115 8.74 -1.31 23.77
C MET A 115 8.52 0.19 24.06
N GLN A 116 9.52 1.02 23.78
CA GLN A 116 9.37 2.48 23.82
C GLN A 116 8.78 3.00 22.51
N PRO A 117 8.19 4.21 22.50
CA PRO A 117 7.72 4.83 21.27
C PRO A 117 8.86 4.95 20.25
N ILE A 118 8.63 4.44 19.04
CA ILE A 118 9.62 4.49 17.95
C ILE A 118 9.21 5.53 16.90
N VAL A 119 10.19 6.11 16.23
CA VAL A 119 9.97 6.96 15.06
C VAL A 119 9.69 6.07 13.85
N SER A 120 8.46 6.12 13.34
CA SER A 120 8.03 5.56 12.05
C SER A 120 7.98 6.66 10.98
N CYS A 121 7.66 6.28 9.73
CA CYS A 121 7.57 7.19 8.58
C CYS A 121 6.60 8.36 8.83
N THR A 122 5.52 8.11 9.59
CA THR A 122 4.51 9.13 9.93
C THR A 122 4.72 9.81 11.28
N GLY A 123 5.86 9.57 11.93
CA GLY A 123 6.21 10.15 13.24
C GLY A 123 6.28 9.12 14.37
N VAL A 124 6.15 9.57 15.61
CA VAL A 124 6.31 8.73 16.80
C VAL A 124 5.06 7.85 16.98
N ILE A 125 5.25 6.53 16.87
CA ILE A 125 4.18 5.54 17.08
C ILE A 125 4.37 4.83 18.42
N LYS A 126 3.27 4.67 19.17
CA LYS A 126 3.25 3.95 20.45
C LYS A 126 3.29 2.43 20.27
N SER A 127 2.79 1.92 19.15
CA SER A 127 2.84 0.50 18.80
C SER A 127 2.82 0.32 17.28
N PRO A 128 3.58 -0.67 16.73
CA PRO A 128 3.61 -0.98 15.31
C PRO A 128 2.25 -1.35 14.70
N ILE A 129 1.29 -1.79 15.50
CA ILE A 129 -0.05 -2.20 15.02
C ILE A 129 -0.86 -0.99 14.52
N TYR A 130 -0.61 0.19 15.10
CA TYR A 130 -1.25 1.44 14.68
C TYR A 130 -0.48 2.15 13.56
N ALA A 131 0.63 1.57 13.10
CA ALA A 131 1.40 2.15 12.03
C ALA A 131 0.61 2.05 10.70
N PRO A 132 0.70 3.07 9.84
CA PRO A 132 0.08 3.05 8.52
C PRO A 132 0.62 1.91 7.65
N CYS A 133 1.89 1.52 7.85
CA CYS A 133 2.52 0.37 7.19
C CYS A 133 1.77 -0.93 7.46
N PHE A 134 1.32 -1.15 8.70
CA PHE A 134 0.57 -2.36 9.09
C PHE A 134 -0.79 -2.39 8.39
N THR A 135 -1.53 -1.29 8.44
CA THR A 135 -2.84 -1.17 7.80
C THR A 135 -2.72 -1.35 6.27
N GLY A 136 -1.74 -0.71 5.64
CA GLY A 136 -1.48 -0.87 4.21
C GLY A 136 -1.13 -2.31 3.83
N SER A 137 -0.30 -2.99 4.63
CA SER A 137 0.09 -4.39 4.40
C SER A 137 -1.10 -5.35 4.49
N ILE A 138 -2.05 -5.10 5.39
CA ILE A 138 -3.30 -5.85 5.47
C ILE A 138 -4.13 -5.67 4.21
N ILE A 139 -4.27 -4.43 3.71
CA ILE A 139 -5.06 -4.15 2.51
C ILE A 139 -4.44 -4.82 1.27
N PHE A 140 -3.10 -4.81 1.14
CA PHE A 140 -2.41 -5.55 0.08
C PHE A 140 -2.65 -7.05 0.16
N LEU A 141 -2.54 -7.63 1.36
CA LEU A 141 -2.79 -9.06 1.58
C LEU A 141 -4.24 -9.43 1.26
N ALA A 142 -5.20 -8.63 1.71
CA ALA A 142 -6.61 -8.82 1.39
C ALA A 142 -6.84 -8.77 -0.13
N SER A 143 -6.25 -7.78 -0.81
CA SER A 143 -6.34 -7.64 -2.27
C SER A 143 -5.76 -8.86 -3.00
N LEU A 144 -4.65 -9.40 -2.51
CA LEU A 144 -4.03 -10.60 -3.04
C LEU A 144 -4.91 -11.85 -2.90
N ILE A 145 -5.59 -11.99 -1.75
CA ILE A 145 -6.55 -13.07 -1.51
C ILE A 145 -7.73 -12.96 -2.48
N PHE A 146 -8.31 -11.77 -2.64
CA PHE A 146 -9.41 -11.53 -3.58
C PHE A 146 -9.01 -11.85 -5.03
N THR A 147 -7.84 -11.38 -5.46
CA THR A 147 -7.27 -11.68 -6.78
C THR A 147 -7.12 -13.20 -6.99
N SER A 148 -6.66 -13.92 -5.96
CA SER A 148 -6.52 -15.38 -6.02
C SER A 148 -7.86 -16.10 -6.12
N ILE A 149 -8.90 -15.60 -5.45
CA ILE A 149 -10.27 -16.12 -5.55
C ILE A 149 -10.84 -15.86 -6.95
N ILE A 150 -10.61 -14.67 -7.51
CA ILE A 150 -11.06 -14.29 -8.86
C ILE A 150 -10.43 -15.20 -9.91
N ILE A 151 -9.11 -15.39 -9.87
CA ILE A 151 -8.40 -16.30 -10.80
C ILE A 151 -8.97 -17.72 -10.74
N LYS A 152 -9.25 -18.24 -9.52
CA LYS A 152 -9.85 -19.56 -9.34
C LYS A 152 -11.27 -19.68 -9.93
N LYS A 153 -12.02 -18.60 -10.03
CA LYS A 153 -13.37 -18.57 -10.62
C LYS A 153 -13.40 -18.30 -12.13
N LEU A 154 -12.29 -17.80 -12.68
CA LEU A 154 -12.14 -17.54 -14.11
C LEU A 154 -11.56 -18.75 -14.86
N LYS A 155 -10.68 -19.51 -14.21
CA LYS A 155 -10.31 -20.87 -14.65
C LYS A 155 -11.51 -21.81 -14.55
#